data_AF-A0A923R5U6-F1
#
_entry.id   AF-A0A923R5U6-F1
#
_cell.length_a   1.000
_cell.length_b   1.000
_cell.length_c   1.000
_cell.angle_alpha   90.00
_cell.angle_beta   90.00
_cell.angle_gamma   90.00
#
_symmetry.space_group_name_H-M   'P 1'
#
loop_
_entity.id
_entity.type
_entity.pdbx_description
1 polymer ?
#
loop_
_entity_poly.entity_id
_entity_poly.type
_entity_poly.pdbx_seq_one_letter_code
_entity_poly.pdbx_strand_id
1 'polypeptide(L)'
;MESIINLLKISLVALSIVLSFACTDIKTDTGKTYTEKNHEILKEIVLCHCLYSVDSSLKTHEGSSGFFFNRINYDPQVFYIIDSIIPLYKPKYVGLTGNKLGLAECISLYKSDTLMKEIRKMDRFMAKE
;
A
#
# COMPACT_ATOMS: atom_id res chain seq x y z
N MET A 1 -27.06 9.80 12.82
CA MET A 1 -26.46 9.28 11.56
C MET A 1 -25.33 10.17 11.06
N GLU A 2 -25.48 11.49 11.03
CA GLU A 2 -24.41 12.45 10.65
C GLU A 2 -23.14 12.33 11.51
N SER A 3 -23.27 12.05 12.81
CA SER A 3 -22.13 11.84 13.73
C SER A 3 -21.23 10.65 13.33
N ILE A 4 -21.80 9.54 12.85
CA ILE A 4 -21.04 8.35 12.42
C ILE A 4 -20.33 8.61 11.09
N ILE A 5 -20.99 9.34 10.17
CA ILE A 5 -20.41 9.73 8.88
C ILE A 5 -19.23 10.70 9.09
N ASN A 6 -19.37 11.64 10.03
CA ASN A 6 -18.28 12.55 10.39
C ASN A 6 -17.13 11.81 11.08
N LEU A 7 -17.42 10.83 11.94
CA LEU A 7 -16.39 9.95 12.52
C LEU A 7 -15.63 9.17 11.44
N LEU A 8 -16.34 8.61 10.45
CA LEU A 8 -15.74 7.86 9.34
C LEU A 8 -14.89 8.77 8.43
N LYS A 9 -15.33 10.00 8.15
CA LYS A 9 -14.53 10.99 7.41
C LYS A 9 -13.26 11.38 8.15
N ILE A 10 -13.35 11.61 9.46
CA ILE A 10 -12.18 11.88 10.32
C ILE A 10 -11.24 10.66 10.32
N SER A 11 -11.78 9.45 10.30
CA SER A 11 -10.99 8.21 10.22
C SER A 11 -10.26 8.06 8.89
N LEU A 12 -10.87 8.45 7.77
CA LEU A 12 -10.24 8.40 6.44
C LEU A 12 -9.14 9.46 6.28
N VAL A 13 -9.39 10.68 6.78
CA VAL A 13 -8.40 11.77 6.80
C VAL A 13 -7.25 11.42 7.75
N ALA A 14 -7.54 10.81 8.90
CA ALA A 14 -6.51 10.29 9.79
C ALA A 14 -5.72 9.14 9.12
N LEU A 15 -6.36 8.28 8.33
CA LEU A 15 -5.67 7.24 7.58
C LEU A 15 -4.79 7.83 6.47
N SER A 16 -5.26 8.83 5.72
CA SER A 16 -4.45 9.53 4.71
C SER A 16 -3.30 10.30 5.35
N ILE A 17 -3.49 10.87 6.54
CA ILE A 17 -2.46 11.55 7.32
C ILE A 17 -1.44 10.52 7.86
N VAL A 18 -1.88 9.39 8.40
CA VAL A 18 -0.99 8.30 8.85
C VAL A 18 -0.22 7.70 7.67
N LEU A 19 -0.85 7.52 6.50
CA LEU A 19 -0.18 7.11 5.27
C LEU A 19 0.81 8.19 4.77
N SER A 20 0.49 9.47 4.92
CA SER A 20 1.38 10.59 4.57
C SER A 20 2.57 10.75 5.55
N PHE A 21 2.38 10.42 6.83
CA PHE A 21 3.44 10.42 7.85
C PHE A 21 4.30 9.16 7.81
N ALA A 22 3.74 8.00 7.47
CA ALA A 22 4.53 6.82 7.10
C ALA A 22 5.44 7.13 5.90
N CYS A 23 4.96 7.95 4.95
CA CYS A 23 5.77 8.45 3.85
C CYS A 23 6.85 9.47 4.23
N THR A 24 6.76 10.22 5.35
CA THR A 24 7.64 11.38 5.59
C THR A 24 8.72 11.19 6.64
N ASP A 25 8.70 10.14 7.46
CA ASP A 25 9.78 9.85 8.41
C ASP A 25 10.18 8.37 8.36
N ILE A 26 10.95 8.00 7.34
CA ILE A 26 11.89 6.88 7.47
C ILE A 26 12.98 7.40 8.42
N LYS A 27 12.70 7.36 9.72
CA LYS A 27 13.75 7.31 10.73
C LYS A 27 14.67 6.20 10.27
N THR A 28 15.94 6.53 10.08
CA THR A 28 17.01 5.58 9.76
C THR A 28 17.08 4.55 10.88
N ASP A 29 16.24 3.53 10.79
CA ASP A 29 16.27 2.37 11.64
C ASP A 29 17.60 1.68 11.31
N THR A 30 18.54 1.76 12.25
CA THR A 30 19.96 1.39 12.07
C THR A 30 20.17 -0.12 11.98
N GLY A 31 19.10 -0.93 12.02
CA GLY A 31 19.15 -2.39 12.01
C GLY A 31 18.65 -3.09 10.73
N LYS A 32 17.98 -2.38 9.81
CA LYS A 32 17.44 -3.01 8.59
C LYS A 32 18.40 -2.89 7.42
N THR A 33 18.59 -3.99 6.70
CA THR A 33 19.29 -4.03 5.43
C THR A 33 18.59 -3.13 4.39
N TYR A 34 19.34 -2.68 3.39
CA TYR A 34 18.79 -1.89 2.30
C TYR A 34 17.62 -2.59 1.58
N THR A 35 17.75 -3.90 1.37
CA THR A 35 16.71 -4.76 0.80
C THR A 35 15.44 -4.79 1.66
N GLU A 36 15.57 -4.88 2.98
CA GLU A 36 14.41 -4.86 3.88
C GLU A 36 13.67 -3.53 3.85
N LYS A 37 14.39 -2.41 3.76
CA LYS A 37 13.77 -1.07 3.60
C LYS A 37 13.00 -0.98 2.28
N ASN A 38 13.59 -1.47 1.20
CA ASN A 38 12.97 -1.57 -0.11
C ASN A 38 11.69 -2.43 -0.09
N HIS A 39 11.69 -3.55 0.63
CA HIS A 39 10.49 -4.39 0.81
C HIS A 39 9.38 -3.65 1.57
N GLU A 40 9.71 -2.91 2.63
CA GLU A 40 8.73 -2.13 3.38
C GLU A 40 8.07 -1.06 2.51
N ILE A 41 8.86 -0.33 1.72
CA ILE A 41 8.34 0.67 0.79
C ILE A 41 7.45 0.02 -0.28
N LEU A 42 7.83 -1.14 -0.83
CA LEU A 42 6.98 -1.88 -1.77
C LEU A 42 5.63 -2.29 -1.15
N LYS A 43 5.60 -2.67 0.13
CA LYS A 43 4.32 -2.96 0.82
C LYS A 43 3.45 -1.71 0.94
N GLU A 44 4.05 -0.56 1.24
CA GLU A 44 3.33 0.71 1.34
C GLU A 44 2.74 1.10 -0.01
N ILE A 45 3.49 0.94 -1.11
CA ILE A 45 2.99 1.13 -2.48
C ILE A 45 1.79 0.23 -2.75
N VAL A 46 1.88 -1.06 -2.43
CA VAL A 46 0.77 -2.03 -2.62
C VAL A 46 -0.47 -1.60 -1.83
N LEU A 47 -0.30 -1.17 -0.58
CA LEU A 47 -1.41 -0.69 0.25
C LEU A 47 -2.08 0.54 -0.38
N CYS A 48 -1.29 1.53 -0.82
CA CYS A 48 -1.79 2.72 -1.50
C CYS A 48 -2.59 2.36 -2.76
N HIS A 49 -2.02 1.54 -3.64
CA HIS A 49 -2.68 1.08 -4.86
C HIS A 49 -3.97 0.30 -4.57
N CYS A 50 -3.97 -0.53 -3.52
CA CYS A 50 -5.16 -1.24 -3.11
C CYS A 50 -6.26 -0.28 -2.63
N LEU A 51 -5.92 0.71 -1.80
CA LEU A 51 -6.87 1.70 -1.28
C LEU A 51 -7.47 2.56 -2.41
N TYR A 52 -6.70 2.90 -3.44
CA TYR A 52 -7.22 3.58 -4.64
C TYR A 52 -8.29 2.76 -5.38
N SER A 53 -8.19 1.43 -5.36
CA SER A 53 -9.21 0.55 -5.95
C SER A 53 -10.53 0.53 -5.17
N VAL A 54 -10.50 0.98 -3.90
CA VAL A 54 -11.66 0.98 -2.99
C VAL A 54 -12.38 2.33 -3.02
N ASP A 55 -11.64 3.43 -3.09
CA ASP A 55 -12.19 4.79 -3.08
C ASP A 55 -11.54 5.66 -4.15
N SER A 56 -12.31 5.97 -5.20
CA SER A 56 -11.84 6.81 -6.30
C SER A 56 -11.66 8.29 -5.91
N SER A 57 -12.17 8.73 -4.77
CA SER A 57 -11.89 10.08 -4.26
C SER A 57 -10.44 10.23 -3.78
N LEU A 58 -9.75 9.11 -3.53
CA LEU A 58 -8.32 9.07 -3.25
C LEU A 58 -7.46 9.26 -4.52
N LYS A 59 -8.05 9.36 -5.72
CA LYS A 59 -7.33 9.50 -7.01
C LYS A 59 -6.45 10.76 -7.14
N THR A 60 -6.45 11.68 -6.17
CA THR A 60 -5.65 12.93 -6.23
C THR A 60 -4.13 12.75 -6.15
N HIS A 61 -3.60 11.52 -6.16
CA HIS A 61 -2.16 11.29 -6.10
C HIS A 61 -1.66 10.23 -7.09
N GLU A 62 -1.76 10.50 -8.40
CA GLU A 62 -0.76 10.01 -9.36
C GLU A 62 0.69 10.29 -8.86
N GLY A 63 0.86 11.28 -7.97
CA GLY A 63 2.11 11.57 -7.28
C GLY A 63 2.56 10.57 -6.21
N SER A 64 1.73 9.66 -5.68
CA SER A 64 2.16 8.76 -4.58
C SER A 64 3.13 7.68 -5.08
N SER A 65 2.84 7.03 -6.19
CA SER A 65 3.75 6.04 -6.80
C SER A 65 5.03 6.72 -7.28
N GLY A 66 4.93 7.94 -7.84
CA GLY A 66 6.08 8.77 -8.20
C GLY A 66 6.91 9.22 -7.00
N PHE A 67 6.29 9.46 -5.84
CA PHE A 67 6.97 9.77 -4.59
C PHE A 67 7.82 8.59 -4.11
N PHE A 68 7.32 7.37 -4.23
CA PHE A 68 8.08 6.17 -3.89
C PHE A 68 9.09 5.76 -4.95
N PHE A 69 8.85 6.06 -6.23
CA PHE A 69 9.77 5.78 -7.33
C PHE A 69 11.17 6.31 -7.07
N ASN A 70 11.27 7.56 -6.58
CA ASN A 70 12.56 8.18 -6.25
C ASN A 70 13.20 7.64 -4.96
N ARG A 71 12.53 6.73 -4.24
CA ARG A 71 12.95 6.23 -2.92
C ARG A 71 13.29 4.75 -2.91
N ILE A 72 13.04 4.05 -4.02
CA ILE A 72 13.34 2.62 -4.14
C ILE A 72 14.29 2.36 -5.30
N ASN A 73 15.16 1.36 -5.14
CA ASN A 73 16.07 0.94 -6.20
C ASN A 73 15.52 -0.29 -6.94
N TYR A 74 14.38 -0.11 -7.61
CA TYR A 74 13.78 -1.11 -8.48
C TYR A 74 13.53 -0.56 -9.87
N ASP A 75 13.59 -1.45 -10.86
CA ASP A 75 13.14 -1.17 -12.21
C ASP A 75 11.66 -0.71 -12.22
N PRO A 76 11.29 0.33 -12.98
CA PRO A 76 9.91 0.80 -13.12
C PRO A 76 8.88 -0.32 -13.43
N GLN A 77 9.32 -1.42 -14.07
CA GLN A 77 8.46 -2.57 -14.36
C GLN A 77 7.80 -3.17 -13.11
N VAL A 78 8.42 -3.01 -11.93
CA VAL A 78 7.91 -3.53 -10.64
C VAL A 78 6.55 -2.91 -10.29
N PHE A 79 6.31 -1.64 -10.66
CA PHE A 79 5.04 -0.98 -10.38
C PHE A 79 3.87 -1.61 -11.17
N TYR A 80 4.11 -2.04 -12.40
CA TYR A 80 3.11 -2.79 -13.18
C TYR A 80 2.84 -4.18 -12.58
N ILE A 81 3.87 -4.82 -12.01
CA ILE A 81 3.70 -6.09 -11.31
C ILE A 81 2.84 -5.88 -10.06
N ILE A 82 3.08 -4.80 -9.30
CA ILE A 82 2.26 -4.45 -8.13
C ILE A 82 0.77 -4.31 -8.50
N ASP A 83 0.45 -3.63 -9.58
CA ASP A 83 -0.93 -3.49 -10.05
C ASP A 83 -1.57 -4.85 -10.40
N SER A 84 -0.78 -5.78 -10.91
CA SER A 84 -1.25 -7.12 -11.27
C SER A 84 -1.48 -8.04 -10.05
N ILE A 85 -0.72 -7.89 -8.95
CA ILE A 85 -0.81 -8.78 -7.78
C ILE A 85 -2.00 -8.43 -6.87
N ILE A 86 -2.41 -7.16 -6.81
CA ILE A 86 -3.51 -6.71 -5.95
C ILE A 86 -4.81 -7.49 -6.22
N PRO A 87 -5.34 -7.56 -7.46
CA PRO A 87 -6.58 -8.30 -7.71
C PRO A 87 -6.45 -9.82 -7.49
N LEU A 88 -5.23 -10.37 -7.53
CA LEU A 88 -4.98 -11.81 -7.37
C LEU A 88 -4.97 -12.23 -5.90
N TYR A 89 -4.35 -11.44 -5.03
CA TYR A 89 -4.13 -11.82 -3.63
C TYR A 89 -5.00 -11.05 -2.64
N LYS A 90 -5.72 -10.01 -3.09
CA LYS A 90 -6.68 -9.31 -2.24
C LYS A 90 -7.81 -10.28 -1.84
N PRO A 91 -7.99 -10.57 -0.54
CA PRO A 91 -9.09 -11.41 -0.10
C PRO A 91 -10.42 -10.71 -0.41
N LYS A 92 -11.50 -11.49 -0.52
CA LYS A 92 -12.85 -10.97 -0.73
C LYS A 92 -13.65 -11.14 0.55
N TYR A 93 -14.03 -10.04 1.17
CA TYR A 93 -14.81 -10.02 2.39
C TYR A 93 -16.17 -9.38 2.16
N VAL A 94 -17.22 -10.09 2.57
CA VAL A 94 -18.59 -9.60 2.56
C VAL A 94 -19.00 -9.40 4.01
N GLY A 95 -19.35 -8.16 4.35
CA GLY A 95 -19.86 -7.83 5.68
C GLY A 95 -21.24 -8.42 5.93
N LEU A 96 -21.67 -8.41 7.19
CA LEU A 96 -22.99 -8.93 7.60
C LEU A 96 -24.18 -8.29 6.85
N THR A 97 -24.00 -7.07 6.32
CA THR A 97 -25.00 -6.34 5.54
C THR A 97 -24.88 -6.53 4.03
N GLY A 98 -24.02 -7.45 3.55
CA GLY A 98 -23.76 -7.68 2.13
C GLY A 98 -22.78 -6.68 1.49
N ASN A 99 -22.28 -5.69 2.25
CA ASN A 99 -21.34 -4.69 1.76
C ASN A 99 -19.93 -5.28 1.59
N LYS A 100 -19.25 -4.89 0.51
CA LYS A 100 -17.82 -5.20 0.31
C LYS A 100 -16.99 -4.46 1.35
N LEU A 101 -16.06 -5.14 1.99
CA LEU A 101 -15.19 -4.56 3.02
C LEU A 101 -13.83 -4.18 2.45
N GLY A 102 -13.80 -3.39 1.37
CA GLY A 102 -12.58 -3.10 0.59
C GLY A 102 -11.39 -2.61 1.43
N LEU A 103 -11.63 -1.79 2.46
CA LEU A 103 -10.59 -1.36 3.39
C LEU A 103 -9.97 -2.54 4.17
N ALA A 104 -10.81 -3.42 4.70
CA ALA A 104 -10.36 -4.61 5.43
C ALA A 104 -9.62 -5.59 4.50
N GLU A 105 -10.05 -5.70 3.24
CA GLU A 105 -9.37 -6.50 2.23
C GLU A 105 -7.95 -5.98 1.96
N CYS A 106 -7.78 -4.65 1.82
CA CYS A 106 -6.46 -4.04 1.62
C CYS A 106 -5.54 -4.16 2.84
N ILE A 107 -6.07 -3.98 4.05
CA ILE A 107 -5.30 -4.19 5.29
C ILE A 107 -4.86 -5.65 5.43
N SER A 108 -5.74 -6.59 5.08
CA SER A 108 -5.43 -8.02 5.11
C SER A 108 -4.36 -8.40 4.08
N LEU A 109 -4.45 -7.86 2.87
CA LEU A 109 -3.41 -8.02 1.84
C LEU A 109 -2.04 -7.48 2.33
N TYR A 110 -2.01 -6.26 2.89
CA TYR A 110 -0.78 -5.64 3.44
C TYR A 110 -0.10 -6.48 4.54
N LYS A 111 -0.90 -7.20 5.34
CA LYS A 111 -0.40 -8.08 6.40
C LYS A 111 -0.09 -9.50 5.92
N SER A 112 -0.38 -9.84 4.67
CA SER A 112 -0.29 -11.23 4.20
C SER A 112 1.15 -11.67 3.92
N ASP A 113 1.49 -12.88 4.36
CA ASP A 113 2.75 -13.55 4.00
C ASP A 113 2.85 -13.79 2.49
N THR A 114 1.71 -13.96 1.82
CA THR A 114 1.65 -14.13 0.37
C THR A 114 2.15 -12.88 -0.35
N LEU A 115 1.71 -11.69 0.07
CA LEU A 115 2.23 -10.43 -0.47
C LEU A 115 3.75 -10.35 -0.27
N MET A 116 4.24 -10.70 0.92
CA MET A 116 5.68 -10.68 1.20
C MET A 116 6.48 -11.64 0.31
N LYS A 117 5.92 -12.82 0.00
CA LYS A 117 6.55 -13.77 -0.94
C LYS A 117 6.64 -13.18 -2.34
N GLU A 118 5.60 -12.48 -2.81
CA GLU A 118 5.64 -11.82 -4.12
C GLU A 118 6.63 -10.66 -4.15
N ILE A 119 6.69 -9.83 -3.10
CA ILE A 119 7.66 -8.74 -2.98
C ILE A 119 9.10 -9.27 -3.06
N ARG A 120 9.42 -10.36 -2.36
CA ARG A 120 10.76 -10.97 -2.42
C ARG A 120 11.14 -11.46 -3.82
N LYS A 121 10.18 -11.89 -4.64
CA LYS A 121 10.46 -12.27 -6.04
C LYS A 121 10.84 -11.06 -6.89
N MET A 122 10.47 -9.86 -6.46
CA MET A 122 10.79 -8.63 -7.18
C MET A 122 12.26 -8.24 -7.03
N ASP A 123 13.01 -8.81 -6.08
CA ASP A 123 14.44 -8.52 -5.86
C ASP A 123 15.31 -8.72 -7.11
N ARG A 124 14.88 -9.60 -8.03
CA ARG A 124 15.52 -9.78 -9.34
C ARG A 124 15.51 -8.53 -10.23
N PHE A 125 14.68 -7.55 -9.90
CA PHE A 125 14.51 -6.28 -10.60
C PHE A 125 15.15 -5.10 -9.86
N MET A 126 15.85 -5.33 -8.74
CA MET A 126 16.63 -4.26 -8.14
C MET A 126 17.74 -3.85 -9.13
N ALA A 127 17.95 -2.54 -9.32
CA ALA A 127 19.08 -2.11 -10.13
C ALA A 127 20.36 -2.54 -9.40
N LYS A 128 21.25 -3.24 -10.11
CA LYS A 128 22.56 -3.58 -9.56
C LYS A 128 23.32 -2.27 -9.32
N GLU A 129 23.86 -2.13 -8.12
CA GLU A 129 24.86 -1.08 -7.79
C GLU A 129 26.06 -1.17 -8.74
#